data_AF-A0A6A6RN25-F1
#
_entry.id   AF-A0A6A6RN25-F1
#
_cell.length_a   1.000
_cell.length_b   1.000
_cell.length_c   1.000
_cell.angle_alpha   90.00
_cell.angle_beta   90.00
_cell.angle_gamma   90.00
#
_symmetry.space_group_name_H-M   'P 1'
#
loop_
_entity.id
_entity.type
_entity.pdbx_description
1 polymer ?
#
loop_
_entity_poly.entity_id
_entity_poly.type
_entity_poly.pdbx_seq_one_letter_code
_entity_poly.pdbx_strand_id
1 'polypeptide(L)'
;MGKSNTGTKHHCGGRNRWIGDISPGGCRQVYTDNLIYCAKHEMPCRNGCEEWIHLKNQDGCQACKGNALAQAKADRIAKEKAQVDPKQAEYDAFMHPKPEKKKRRD
;
A
#
# COMPACT_ATOMS: atom_id res chain seq x y z
N MET A 1 -8.21 -6.52 5.96
CA MET A 1 -8.57 -5.42 5.03
C MET A 1 -8.49 -4.12 5.81
N GLY A 2 -7.60 -3.21 5.42
CA GLY A 2 -7.57 -1.85 5.99
C GLY A 2 -8.74 -1.05 5.43
N LYS A 3 -9.32 -0.15 6.23
CA LYS A 3 -10.41 0.71 5.78
C LYS A 3 -9.82 1.88 4.98
N SER A 4 -10.36 2.12 3.80
CA SER A 4 -10.10 3.33 3.02
C SER A 4 -10.73 4.53 3.74
N ASN A 5 -10.02 5.65 3.86
CA ASN A 5 -10.61 6.90 4.33
C ASN A 5 -11.49 7.51 3.23
N THR A 6 -12.64 6.88 3.01
CA THR A 6 -13.69 7.38 2.13
C THR A 6 -14.74 8.10 2.98
N GLY A 7 -15.17 9.29 2.55
CA GLY A 7 -16.12 10.16 3.28
C GLY A 7 -17.52 9.59 3.47
N THR A 8 -17.79 8.37 2.98
CA THR A 8 -19.03 7.63 3.22
C THR A 8 -19.05 7.07 4.65
N LYS A 9 -20.21 7.11 5.33
CA LYS A 9 -20.42 6.54 6.68
C LYS A 9 -20.16 5.03 6.68
N HIS A 10 -18.90 4.63 6.84
CA HIS A 10 -18.51 3.23 6.91
C HIS A 10 -18.45 2.76 8.36
N HIS A 11 -19.18 1.69 8.67
CA HIS A 11 -18.94 0.93 9.89
C HIS A 11 -17.45 0.56 9.98
N CYS A 12 -16.83 0.76 11.14
CA CYS A 12 -15.44 0.39 11.36
C CYS A 12 -15.26 -1.13 11.17
N GLY A 13 -14.06 -1.55 10.75
CA GLY A 13 -13.79 -2.98 10.49
C GLY A 13 -14.08 -3.90 11.69
N GLY A 14 -14.00 -3.37 12.91
CA GLY A 14 -14.31 -4.08 14.15
C GLY A 14 -15.80 -4.21 14.49
N ARG A 15 -16.73 -3.69 13.67
CA ARG A 15 -18.17 -3.89 13.91
C ARG A 15 -18.55 -5.37 13.85
N ASN A 16 -17.97 -6.11 12.90
CA ASN A 16 -18.34 -7.50 12.61
C ASN A 16 -17.17 -8.49 12.82
N ARG A 17 -15.98 -8.02 13.23
CA ARG A 17 -14.77 -8.84 13.31
C ARG A 17 -13.87 -8.43 14.48
N TRP A 18 -13.04 -9.36 14.94
CA TRP A 18 -12.01 -9.11 15.93
C TRP A 18 -10.88 -8.27 15.33
N ILE A 19 -10.39 -7.31 16.10
CA ILE A 19 -9.26 -6.45 15.73
C ILE A 19 -8.11 -6.74 16.71
N GLY A 20 -7.26 -7.71 16.37
CA GLY A 20 -6.35 -8.30 17.36
C GLY A 20 -7.18 -8.89 18.50
N ASP A 21 -6.88 -8.48 19.73
CA ASP A 21 -7.59 -8.92 20.94
C ASP A 21 -8.85 -8.09 21.26
N ILE A 22 -9.21 -7.14 20.38
CA ILE A 22 -10.37 -6.27 20.60
C ILE A 22 -11.63 -6.91 20.02
N SER A 23 -12.62 -7.13 20.89
CA SER A 23 -13.88 -7.81 20.54
C SER A 23 -14.72 -7.05 19.50
N PRO A 24 -15.51 -7.76 18.66
CA PRO A 24 -16.44 -7.15 17.73
C PRO A 24 -17.51 -6.29 18.43
N GLY A 25 -18.13 -5.38 17.68
CA GLY A 25 -19.26 -4.58 18.17
C GLY A 25 -18.88 -3.55 19.25
N GLY A 26 -19.87 -2.88 19.83
CA GLY A 26 -19.65 -1.78 20.79
C GLY A 26 -18.95 -0.57 20.16
N CYS A 27 -19.23 -0.29 18.89
CA CYS A 27 -18.58 0.78 18.15
C CYS A 27 -19.08 2.15 18.63
N ARG A 28 -18.14 3.02 19.01
CA ARG A 28 -18.40 4.42 19.37
C ARG A 28 -17.64 5.32 18.40
N GLN A 29 -18.36 6.11 17.62
CA GLN A 29 -17.74 7.12 16.76
C GLN A 29 -17.25 8.29 17.61
N VAL A 30 -16.05 8.73 17.31
CA VAL A 30 -15.44 9.96 17.81
C VAL A 30 -15.24 10.87 16.62
N TYR A 31 -15.59 12.13 16.82
CA TYR A 31 -15.43 13.21 15.86
C TYR A 31 -14.28 14.08 16.36
N THR A 32 -13.34 14.31 15.48
CA THR A 32 -12.28 15.31 15.62
C THR A 32 -12.39 16.24 14.41
N ASP A 33 -11.70 17.38 14.44
CA ASP A 33 -11.86 18.43 13.43
C ASP A 33 -11.70 17.91 11.99
N ASN A 34 -10.81 16.92 11.78
CA ASN A 34 -10.49 16.37 10.45
C ASN A 34 -10.80 14.87 10.28
N LEU A 35 -11.27 14.18 11.32
CA LEU A 35 -11.41 12.71 11.30
C LEU A 35 -12.62 12.20 12.07
N ILE A 36 -13.22 11.14 11.53
CA ILE A 36 -14.28 10.35 12.19
C ILE A 36 -13.81 8.90 12.28
N TYR A 37 -13.71 8.37 13.49
CA TYR A 37 -13.25 7.00 13.71
C TYR A 37 -13.89 6.32 14.92
N CYS A 38 -13.83 5.00 14.95
CA CYS A 38 -14.27 4.22 16.09
C CYS A 38 -13.22 4.22 17.22
N ALA A 39 -13.55 4.80 18.37
CA ALA A 39 -12.64 4.83 19.53
C ALA A 39 -12.20 3.45 20.01
N LYS A 40 -13.01 2.41 19.79
CA LYS A 40 -12.71 1.04 20.22
C LYS A 40 -11.71 0.37 19.29
N HIS A 41 -11.98 0.40 17.99
CA HIS A 41 -11.30 -0.45 16.99
C HIS A 41 -10.28 0.28 16.12
N GLU A 42 -10.39 1.60 16.04
CA GLU A 42 -9.61 2.45 15.15
C GLU A 42 -8.83 3.49 15.98
N MET A 43 -7.83 4.08 15.35
CA MET A 43 -7.06 5.19 15.90
C MET A 43 -6.50 6.08 14.79
N PRO A 44 -6.21 7.36 15.06
CA PRO A 44 -5.47 8.22 14.14
C PRO A 44 -4.09 7.64 13.82
N CYS A 45 -3.61 7.89 12.60
CA CYS A 45 -2.30 7.42 12.17
C CYS A 45 -1.18 8.07 12.97
N ARG A 46 -0.29 7.26 13.52
CA ARG A 46 0.87 7.71 14.30
C ARG A 46 2.07 8.15 13.45
N ASN A 47 2.04 7.86 12.14
CA ASN A 47 3.17 8.09 11.23
C ASN A 47 3.07 9.43 10.48
N GLY A 48 2.43 10.45 11.07
CA GLY A 48 2.29 11.79 10.48
C GLY A 48 1.22 11.92 9.38
N CYS A 49 0.35 10.92 9.19
CA CYS A 49 -0.77 11.03 8.27
C CYS A 49 -1.99 11.64 8.99
N GLU A 50 -2.06 12.96 9.05
CA GLU A 50 -3.01 13.73 9.88
C GLU A 50 -4.49 13.39 9.62
N GLU A 51 -4.84 13.13 8.37
CA GLU A 51 -6.22 12.81 7.96
C GLU A 51 -6.43 11.31 7.75
N TRP A 52 -5.60 10.46 8.37
CA TRP A 52 -5.68 9.01 8.20
C TRP A 52 -5.90 8.27 9.50
N ILE A 53 -6.62 7.15 9.40
CA ILE A 53 -6.84 6.24 10.51
C ILE A 53 -6.36 4.84 10.16
N HIS A 54 -6.14 4.02 11.18
CA HIS A 54 -5.93 2.60 11.02
C HIS A 54 -6.57 1.81 12.15
N LEU A 55 -6.64 0.49 11.97
CA LEU A 55 -7.06 -0.40 13.04
C LEU A 55 -5.99 -0.43 14.13
N LYS A 56 -6.39 -0.57 15.39
CA LYS A 56 -5.43 -0.55 16.52
C LYS A 56 -4.40 -1.68 16.51
N ASN A 57 -4.69 -2.78 15.82
CA ASN A 57 -3.74 -3.89 15.62
C ASN A 57 -2.82 -3.69 14.40
N GLN A 58 -2.85 -2.52 13.77
CA GLN A 58 -1.99 -2.17 12.64
C GLN A 58 -0.98 -1.10 13.05
N ASP A 59 0.21 -1.16 12.47
CA ASP A 59 1.28 -0.20 12.75
C ASP A 59 1.13 1.13 11.99
N GLY A 60 0.25 1.18 10.98
CA GLY A 60 0.02 2.40 10.22
C GLY A 60 -1.21 2.33 9.32
N CYS A 61 -1.57 3.48 8.76
CA CYS A 61 -2.67 3.59 7.81
C CYS A 61 -2.35 2.93 6.47
N GLN A 62 -3.36 2.85 5.61
CA GLN A 62 -3.21 2.25 4.29
C GLN A 62 -2.15 2.96 3.44
N ALA A 63 -1.99 4.28 3.58
CA ALA A 63 -0.93 5.03 2.90
C ALA A 63 0.46 4.60 3.39
N CYS A 64 0.67 4.46 4.70
CA CYS A 64 1.92 3.93 5.26
C CYS A 64 2.24 2.53 4.72
N LYS A 65 1.22 1.66 4.67
CA LYS A 65 1.37 0.32 4.10
C LYS A 65 1.72 0.37 2.61
N GLY A 66 1.11 1.27 1.85
CA GLY A 66 1.40 1.48 0.44
C GLY A 66 2.86 1.91 0.22
N ASN A 67 3.35 2.86 1.00
CA ASN A 67 4.73 3.34 0.93
C ASN A 67 5.73 2.23 1.24
N ALA A 68 5.49 1.44 2.29
CA ALA A 68 6.35 0.31 2.64
C ALA A 68 6.40 -0.74 1.52
N LEU A 69 5.25 -1.06 0.91
CA LEU A 69 5.19 -1.99 -0.22
C LEU A 69 5.88 -1.44 -1.47
N ALA A 70 5.74 -0.14 -1.75
CA ALA A 70 6.40 0.51 -2.87
C ALA A 70 7.93 0.49 -2.70
N GLN A 71 8.42 0.76 -1.49
CA GLN A 71 9.84 0.72 -1.19
C GLN A 71 10.40 -0.70 -1.30
N ALA A 72 9.74 -1.69 -0.71
CA ALA A 72 10.14 -3.10 -0.84
C ALA A 72 10.18 -3.56 -2.31
N LYS A 73 9.23 -3.08 -3.14
CA LYS A 73 9.23 -3.36 -4.58
C LYS A 73 10.41 -2.68 -5.29
N ALA A 74 10.72 -1.43 -4.96
CA ALA A 74 11.86 -0.71 -5.52
C ALA A 74 13.19 -1.42 -5.18
N ASP A 75 13.35 -1.84 -3.93
CA ASP A 75 14.53 -2.58 -3.47
C ASP A 75 14.68 -3.93 -4.19
N ARG A 76 13.56 -4.63 -4.43
CA ARG A 76 13.58 -5.88 -5.21
C ARG A 76 14.04 -5.63 -6.64
N ILE A 77 13.48 -4.63 -7.31
CA ILE A 77 13.87 -4.29 -8.69
C ILE A 77 15.34 -3.86 -8.76
N ALA A 78 15.83 -3.10 -7.77
CA ALA A 78 17.24 -2.72 -7.71
C ALA A 78 18.17 -3.94 -7.57
N LYS A 79 17.81 -4.91 -6.72
CA LYS A 79 18.54 -6.18 -6.57
C LYS A 79 18.50 -7.08 -7.80
N GLU A 80 17.36 -7.12 -8.50
CA GLU A 80 17.21 -7.85 -9.77
C GLU A 80 18.07 -7.21 -10.87
N LYS A 81 18.07 -5.87 -10.99
CA LYS A 81 18.91 -5.15 -11.95
C LYS A 81 20.41 -5.28 -11.67
N ALA A 82 20.80 -5.36 -10.40
CA ALA A 82 22.20 -5.55 -10.01
C ALA A 82 22.75 -6.97 -10.33
N GLN A 83 21.86 -7.94 -10.59
CA GLN A 83 22.22 -9.33 -10.91
C GLN A 83 22.06 -9.69 -12.38
N VAL A 84 21.79 -8.73 -13.27
CA VAL A 84 21.78 -8.99 -14.71
C VAL A 84 23.22 -9.25 -15.15
N ASP A 85 23.53 -10.53 -15.27
CA ASP A 85 24.78 -11.04 -15.84
C ASP A 85 24.93 -10.51 -17.27
N PRO A 86 26.08 -9.95 -17.66
CA PRO A 86 26.31 -9.48 -19.03
C PRO A 86 26.02 -10.54 -20.11
N LYS A 87 26.15 -11.84 -19.78
CA LYS A 87 25.78 -12.93 -20.70
C LYS A 87 24.27 -13.05 -20.94
N GLN A 88 23.45 -12.70 -19.95
CA GLN A 88 22.00 -12.69 -20.10
C GLN A 88 21.57 -11.57 -21.06
N ALA A 89 22.24 -10.41 -21.02
CA ALA A 89 21.99 -9.31 -21.95
C ALA A 89 22.34 -9.66 -23.40
N GLU A 90 23.42 -10.42 -23.64
CA GLU A 90 23.76 -10.93 -24.97
C GLU A 90 22.77 -11.98 -25.47
N TYR A 91 22.34 -12.90 -24.60
CA TYR A 91 21.35 -13.93 -24.95
C TYR A 91 19.98 -13.33 -25.29
N ASP A 92 19.49 -12.36 -24.50
CA ASP A 92 18.23 -11.65 -24.80
C ASP A 92 18.33 -10.85 -26.10
N ALA A 93 19.48 -10.23 -26.39
CA ALA A 93 19.68 -9.54 -27.66
C ALA A 93 19.69 -10.49 -28.87
N PHE A 94 20.20 -11.72 -28.70
CA PHE A 94 20.16 -12.77 -29.72
C PHE A 94 18.74 -13.33 -29.92
N MET A 95 18.00 -13.60 -28.85
CA MET A 95 16.65 -14.17 -28.92
C MET A 95 15.57 -13.14 -29.29
N HIS A 96 15.80 -11.86 -28.99
CA HIS A 96 14.88 -10.77 -29.30
C HIS A 96 15.58 -9.66 -30.11
N PRO A 97 15.95 -9.93 -31.38
CA PRO A 97 16.54 -8.93 -32.23
C PRO A 97 15.56 -7.77 -32.43
N LYS A 98 16.01 -6.53 -32.21
CA LYS A 98 15.16 -5.34 -32.39
C LYS A 98 14.68 -5.27 -33.86
N PRO A 99 13.40 -5.00 -34.11
CA PRO A 99 12.90 -4.86 -35.46
C PRO A 99 13.64 -3.72 -36.14
N GLU A 100 14.23 -4.03 -37.30
CA GLU A 100 14.97 -3.10 -38.12
C GLU A 100 14.07 -1.90 -38.45
N LYS A 101 14.41 -0.71 -37.96
CA LYS A 101 13.67 0.49 -38.31
C LYS A 101 13.88 0.73 -39.80
N LYS A 102 12.85 0.46 -40.62
CA LYS A 102 12.81 0.86 -42.03
C LYS A 102 13.17 2.34 -42.10
N LYS A 103 14.38 2.66 -42.58
CA LYS A 103 14.72 4.03 -43.00
C LYS A 103 13.67 4.42 -44.04
N ARG A 104 12.90 5.47 -43.76
CA ARG A 104 12.11 6.12 -44.80
C ARG A 104 13.12 6.60 -45.85
N ARG A 105 12.99 6.10 -47.08
CA ARG A 105 13.65 6.69 -48.24
C ARG A 105 12.93 8.00 -48.51
N ASP A 106 13.65 9.10 -48.35
CA ASP A 106 13.32 10.38 -48.99
C ASP A 106 13.34 10.23 -50.52
#